data_AF-A0A8D8KS76-F1
#
_entry.id   AF-A0A8D8KS76-F1
#
_cell.length_a   1.000
_cell.length_b   1.000
_cell.length_c   1.000
_cell.angle_alpha   90.00
_cell.angle_beta   90.00
_cell.angle_gamma   90.00
#
_symmetry.space_group_name_H-M   'P 1'
#
loop_
_entity.id
_entity.type
_entity.pdbx_description
1 polymer ?
#
loop_
_entity_poly.entity_id
_entity_poly.type
_entity_poly.pdbx_seq_one_letter_code
_entity_poly.pdbx_strand_id
1 'polypeptide(L)'
;MKSYAYSKVSQRDTESFAASNSSSNVNGNGSTVIETGMYLRDWRQALRTPPSYRLGNRTIRLQVSMVWPLAVLGLIVLFLIYVVSRSTFAVGGPSGSSLDRSSLIMYNHTYPLSSPIISNGIYSFRIAVIADLDTNSRVKGKDTWSSYLLKGYLSFIPAKGTITVSWDDVGPKQLKSSFSLKGRGMELSELVVFNGRLLTFDDRTGLVYAIEHDNVYPWLLLMDGDGKAASKGFKSEWATVKDQVLYVGS
;
A
#
# COMPACT_ATOMS: atom_id res chain seq x y z
N MET A 1 -18.17 7.62 -26.12
CA MET A 1 -18.40 6.74 -24.94
C MET A 1 -19.68 5.96 -25.19
N LYS A 2 -19.61 4.62 -25.18
CA LYS A 2 -20.73 3.72 -25.45
C LYS A 2 -21.62 3.62 -24.20
N SER A 3 -22.93 3.82 -24.39
CA SER A 3 -23.98 3.66 -23.38
C SER A 3 -24.41 2.19 -23.32
N TYR A 4 -24.48 1.60 -22.13
CA TYR A 4 -25.04 0.27 -21.89
C TYR A 4 -26.37 0.40 -21.14
N ALA A 5 -27.43 -0.10 -21.77
CA ALA A 5 -28.76 -0.21 -21.21
C ALA A 5 -28.92 -1.58 -20.50
N TYR A 6 -29.50 -1.56 -19.30
CA TYR A 6 -29.86 -2.73 -18.52
C TYR A 6 -31.14 -3.38 -19.07
N SER A 7 -31.09 -4.68 -19.37
CA SER A 7 -32.25 -5.52 -19.67
C SER A 7 -32.73 -6.26 -18.41
N LYS A 8 -34.03 -6.16 -18.13
CA LYS A 8 -34.74 -7.01 -17.15
C LYS A 8 -35.56 -8.07 -17.91
N VAL A 9 -35.90 -9.13 -17.17
CA VAL A 9 -36.97 -10.14 -17.35
C VAL A 9 -36.47 -11.54 -17.73
N SER A 10 -36.67 -12.50 -16.81
CA SER A 10 -37.56 -13.66 -17.04
C SER A 10 -37.75 -14.42 -15.73
N GLN A 11 -38.99 -14.46 -15.25
CA GLN A 11 -39.47 -15.48 -14.32
C GLN A 11 -39.58 -16.81 -15.07
N ARG A 12 -39.21 -17.90 -14.42
CA ARG A 12 -39.72 -19.24 -14.71
C ARG A 12 -39.49 -20.17 -13.52
N ASP A 13 -40.42 -21.10 -13.39
CA ASP A 13 -40.37 -22.34 -12.60
C ASP A 13 -40.98 -22.29 -11.20
N THR A 14 -42.31 -22.37 -11.20
CA THR A 14 -43.12 -23.10 -10.20
C THR A 14 -43.11 -24.59 -10.53
N GLU A 15 -42.91 -25.44 -9.51
CA GLU A 15 -43.74 -26.61 -9.13
C GLU A 15 -42.91 -27.66 -8.36
N SER A 16 -43.34 -28.01 -7.13
CA SER A 16 -43.82 -29.37 -6.82
C SER A 16 -43.98 -29.61 -5.31
N PHE A 17 -45.24 -29.93 -4.90
CA PHE A 17 -45.68 -31.02 -4.00
C PHE A 17 -45.02 -31.23 -2.61
N ALA A 18 -45.70 -31.54 -1.50
CA ALA A 18 -47.07 -32.02 -1.26
C ALA A 18 -47.47 -31.76 0.20
N ALA A 19 -48.78 -31.54 0.44
CA ALA A 19 -49.42 -31.68 1.73
C ALA A 19 -50.30 -32.94 1.73
N SER A 20 -50.36 -33.59 2.89
CA SER A 20 -51.00 -34.87 3.19
C SER A 20 -52.52 -34.89 3.02
N ASN A 21 -53.02 -35.98 2.42
CA ASN A 21 -54.42 -36.37 2.34
C ASN A 21 -54.99 -36.75 3.72
N SER A 22 -56.21 -36.30 4.02
CA SER A 22 -57.16 -37.03 4.84
C SER A 22 -58.53 -37.01 4.17
N SER A 23 -58.98 -38.21 3.83
CA SER A 23 -60.21 -38.59 3.16
C SER A 23 -61.47 -38.39 4.01
N SER A 24 -62.58 -38.00 3.38
CA SER A 24 -63.91 -38.50 3.74
C SER A 24 -64.89 -38.41 2.56
N ASN A 25 -65.78 -39.40 2.54
CA ASN A 25 -66.57 -39.88 1.42
C ASN A 25 -67.69 -38.95 0.95
N VAL A 26 -67.95 -39.03 -0.35
CA VAL A 26 -69.16 -38.59 -1.02
C VAL A 26 -70.30 -39.57 -0.74
N ASN A 27 -71.49 -39.06 -0.43
CA ASN A 27 -72.75 -39.65 -0.89
C ASN A 27 -73.90 -38.64 -0.77
N GLY A 28 -74.68 -38.50 -1.85
CA GLY A 28 -76.07 -38.05 -1.77
C GLY A 28 -76.40 -36.69 -2.38
N ASN A 29 -76.76 -36.71 -3.66
CA ASN A 29 -77.77 -35.90 -4.36
C ASN A 29 -78.12 -34.48 -3.85
N GLY A 30 -77.78 -33.50 -4.71
CA GLY A 30 -78.73 -32.47 -5.15
C GLY A 30 -78.73 -31.14 -4.40
N SER A 31 -77.90 -30.19 -4.84
CA SER A 31 -78.13 -28.73 -4.66
C SER A 31 -77.00 -27.83 -5.23
N THR A 32 -76.42 -28.13 -6.39
CA THR A 32 -75.24 -27.41 -6.91
C THR A 32 -75.49 -25.97 -7.41
N VAL A 33 -76.74 -25.47 -7.38
CA VAL A 33 -77.11 -24.17 -7.97
C VAL A 33 -77.33 -23.05 -6.94
N ILE A 34 -77.68 -23.37 -5.69
CA ILE A 34 -77.97 -22.33 -4.67
C ILE A 34 -76.70 -21.94 -3.89
N GLU A 35 -75.79 -22.87 -3.66
CA GLU A 35 -74.57 -22.65 -2.87
C GLU A 35 -73.52 -21.79 -3.61
N THR A 36 -73.42 -21.97 -4.93
CA THR A 36 -72.54 -21.17 -5.80
C THR A 36 -72.95 -19.69 -5.84
N GLY A 37 -74.25 -19.38 -5.81
CA GLY A 37 -74.76 -18.00 -5.80
C GLY A 37 -74.49 -17.25 -4.49
N MET A 38 -74.52 -17.95 -3.35
CA MET A 38 -74.19 -17.39 -2.03
C MET A 38 -72.68 -17.13 -1.92
N TYR A 39 -71.84 -18.09 -2.30
CA TYR A 39 -70.38 -17.92 -2.32
C TYR A 39 -69.96 -16.78 -3.27
N LEU A 40 -70.69 -16.60 -4.39
CA LEU A 40 -70.40 -15.55 -5.37
C LEU A 40 -70.67 -14.12 -4.89
N ARG A 41 -71.62 -13.97 -3.98
CA ARG A 41 -71.96 -12.67 -3.38
C ARG A 41 -71.00 -12.29 -2.26
N ASP A 42 -70.56 -13.26 -1.45
CA ASP A 42 -69.62 -13.02 -0.34
C ASP A 42 -68.21 -12.65 -0.81
N TRP A 43 -67.68 -13.27 -1.88
CA TRP A 43 -66.35 -12.89 -2.40
C TRP A 43 -66.34 -11.49 -3.02
N ARG A 44 -67.48 -11.06 -3.60
CA ARG A 44 -67.62 -9.69 -4.12
C ARG A 44 -67.73 -8.65 -3.00
N GLN A 45 -68.23 -9.04 -1.83
CA GLN A 45 -68.25 -8.19 -0.64
C GLN A 45 -66.85 -8.07 0.00
N ALA A 46 -66.07 -9.16 0.03
CA ALA A 46 -64.71 -9.17 0.55
C ALA A 46 -63.69 -8.37 -0.30
N LEU A 47 -63.94 -8.19 -1.60
CA LEU A 47 -63.09 -7.37 -2.49
C LEU A 47 -63.46 -5.88 -2.51
N ARG A 48 -64.59 -5.48 -1.92
CA ARG A 48 -65.05 -4.08 -1.89
C ARG A 48 -64.83 -3.40 -0.54
N THR A 49 -64.41 -4.13 0.48
CA THR A 49 -63.94 -3.54 1.73
C THR A 49 -62.49 -3.11 1.55
N PRO A 50 -62.15 -1.81 1.70
CA PRO A 50 -60.75 -1.40 1.70
C PRO A 50 -60.03 -2.12 2.86
N PRO A 51 -58.78 -2.57 2.70
CA PRO A 51 -58.03 -3.14 3.81
C PRO A 51 -58.00 -2.11 4.93
N SER A 52 -58.49 -2.46 6.11
CA SER A 52 -58.46 -1.59 7.29
C SER A 52 -57.05 -1.60 7.88
N TYR A 53 -56.10 -0.97 7.20
CA TYR A 53 -54.79 -0.70 7.79
C TYR A 53 -54.93 0.53 8.69
N ARG A 54 -55.00 0.30 10.01
CA ARG A 54 -54.79 1.38 10.98
C ARG A 54 -53.31 1.79 10.90
N LEU A 55 -52.99 2.87 10.18
CA LEU A 55 -51.81 3.64 10.58
C LEU A 55 -52.12 4.21 11.96
N GLY A 56 -51.55 3.58 12.98
CA GLY A 56 -51.39 4.26 14.25
C GLY A 56 -50.66 5.56 13.96
N ASN A 57 -51.35 6.68 14.15
CA ASN A 57 -50.76 8.01 14.08
C ASN A 57 -49.81 8.16 15.27
N ARG A 58 -48.66 7.48 15.23
CA ARG A 58 -47.52 7.80 16.07
C ARG A 58 -46.89 9.06 15.48
N THR A 59 -47.56 10.20 15.69
CA THR A 59 -46.84 11.46 15.75
C THR A 59 -45.77 11.26 16.80
N ILE A 60 -44.51 11.09 16.38
CA ILE A 60 -43.36 11.17 17.28
C ILE A 60 -43.41 12.58 17.83
N ARG A 61 -44.05 12.74 18.99
CA ARG A 61 -44.06 14.01 19.71
C ARG A 61 -42.66 14.14 20.24
N LEU A 62 -41.82 14.83 19.47
CA LEU A 62 -40.49 15.21 19.89
C LEU A 62 -40.67 16.13 21.10
N GLN A 63 -40.72 15.53 22.29
CA GLN A 63 -40.81 16.29 23.52
C GLN A 63 -39.49 17.05 23.62
N VAL A 64 -39.57 18.39 23.56
CA VAL A 64 -38.41 19.29 23.66
C VAL A 64 -37.55 18.93 24.88
N SER A 65 -38.18 18.44 25.95
CA SER A 65 -37.53 17.94 27.16
C SER A 65 -36.58 16.75 26.95
N MET A 66 -36.76 15.93 25.92
CA MET A 66 -35.85 14.82 25.58
C MET A 66 -34.77 15.21 24.56
N VAL A 67 -34.97 16.28 23.81
CA VAL A 67 -33.98 16.79 22.84
C VAL A 67 -32.82 17.48 23.57
N TRP A 68 -33.09 18.21 24.65
CA TRP A 68 -32.07 18.92 25.41
C TRP A 68 -30.98 18.02 26.01
N PRO A 69 -31.29 16.92 26.72
CA PRO A 69 -30.26 16.01 27.23
C PRO A 69 -29.39 15.40 26.12
N LEU A 70 -30.00 15.09 24.97
CA LEU A 70 -29.29 14.48 23.85
C LEU A 70 -28.36 15.48 23.15
N ALA A 71 -28.78 16.75 23.02
CA ALA A 71 -27.95 17.83 22.53
C ALA A 71 -26.77 18.13 23.47
N VAL A 72 -27.00 18.13 24.79
CA VAL A 72 -25.95 18.30 25.79
C VAL A 72 -24.96 17.13 25.75
N LEU A 73 -25.44 15.89 25.65
CA LEU A 73 -24.58 14.72 25.49
C LEU A 73 -23.74 14.81 24.20
N GLY A 74 -24.34 15.22 23.09
CA GLY A 74 -23.62 15.46 21.83
C GLY A 74 -22.55 16.53 21.94
N LEU A 75 -22.83 17.63 22.65
CA LEU A 75 -21.85 18.70 22.93
C LEU A 75 -20.71 18.21 23.83
N ILE A 76 -21.00 17.38 24.84
CA ILE A 76 -19.97 16.77 25.69
C ILE A 76 -19.08 15.83 24.88
N VAL A 77 -19.65 15.01 24.00
CA VAL A 77 -18.88 14.13 23.11
C VAL A 77 -18.01 14.95 22.16
N LEU A 78 -18.54 16.01 21.55
CA LEU A 78 -17.77 16.92 20.70
C LEU A 78 -16.65 17.63 21.49
N PHE A 79 -16.92 18.05 22.72
CA PHE A 79 -15.92 18.63 23.60
C PHE A 79 -14.82 17.63 23.97
N LEU A 80 -15.16 16.37 24.25
CA LEU A 80 -14.19 15.31 24.49
C LEU A 80 -13.35 15.02 23.25
N ILE A 81 -13.97 14.91 22.07
CA ILE A 81 -13.24 14.77 20.80
C ILE A 81 -12.33 15.97 20.57
N TYR A 82 -12.76 17.18 20.90
CA TYR A 82 -11.97 18.39 20.77
C TYR A 82 -10.78 18.42 21.72
N VAL A 83 -10.96 18.05 22.99
CA VAL A 83 -9.89 17.98 23.99
C VAL A 83 -8.90 16.86 23.65
N VAL A 84 -9.39 15.69 23.23
CA VAL A 84 -8.55 14.57 22.76
C VAL A 84 -7.80 14.97 21.48
N SER A 85 -8.46 15.65 20.53
CA SER A 85 -7.81 16.18 19.34
C SER A 85 -6.76 17.24 19.70
N ARG A 86 -7.06 18.16 20.61
CA ARG A 86 -6.06 19.14 21.08
C ARG A 86 -4.89 18.48 21.80
N SER A 87 -5.07 17.35 22.48
CA SER A 87 -3.98 16.61 23.12
C SER A 87 -3.19 15.73 22.14
N THR A 88 -3.78 15.31 21.01
CA THR A 88 -3.03 14.69 19.90
C THR A 88 -2.37 15.69 18.94
N PHE A 89 -2.78 16.97 18.94
CA PHE A 89 -2.20 18.03 18.10
C PHE A 89 -1.31 19.04 18.86
N ALA A 90 -1.06 18.86 20.16
CA ALA A 90 -0.21 19.74 20.97
C ALA A 90 1.10 19.06 21.45
N VAL A 91 1.66 18.15 20.66
CA VAL A 91 3.05 17.68 20.82
C VAL A 91 3.78 17.94 19.50
N GLY A 92 4.73 18.87 19.50
CA GLY A 92 5.58 19.11 18.33
C GLY A 92 6.33 20.44 18.24
N GLY A 93 6.82 20.99 19.35
CA GLY A 93 7.93 21.96 19.36
C GLY A 93 9.25 21.22 19.63
N PRO A 94 10.39 21.64 19.05
CA PRO A 94 11.56 20.78 18.88
C PRO A 94 12.26 20.55 20.22
N SER A 95 12.21 19.32 20.69
CA SER A 95 13.06 18.81 21.76
C SER A 95 13.45 17.39 21.36
N GLY A 96 14.75 17.13 21.31
CA GLY A 96 15.38 16.01 20.63
C GLY A 96 14.60 14.70 20.70
N SER A 97 14.10 14.25 19.56
CA SER A 97 13.42 12.97 19.43
C SER A 97 14.44 11.84 19.53
N SER A 98 14.60 11.32 20.75
CA SER A 98 14.78 9.89 20.97
C SER A 98 13.72 9.17 20.15
N LEU A 99 14.15 8.51 19.08
CA LEU A 99 13.33 7.65 18.24
C LEU A 99 12.57 6.67 19.15
N ASP A 100 11.26 6.85 19.25
CA ASP A 100 10.38 5.98 20.02
C ASP A 100 10.34 4.60 19.35
N ARG A 101 11.19 3.73 19.89
CA ARG A 101 11.59 2.41 19.40
C ARG A 101 10.56 1.36 19.80
N SER A 102 9.33 1.52 19.32
CA SER A 102 8.20 0.66 19.71
C SER A 102 7.62 -0.16 18.55
N SER A 103 8.34 -0.22 17.42
CA SER A 103 8.37 -1.38 16.54
C SER A 103 9.83 -1.78 16.44
N LEU A 104 10.19 -3.00 16.88
CA LEU A 104 11.57 -3.48 16.77
C LEU A 104 11.86 -3.81 15.30
N ILE A 105 12.00 -2.78 14.46
CA ILE A 105 12.75 -2.91 13.21
C ILE A 105 14.19 -3.16 13.64
N MET A 106 14.55 -4.44 13.75
CA MET A 106 15.91 -4.84 14.06
C MET A 106 16.80 -4.44 12.90
N TYR A 107 17.75 -3.53 13.15
CA TYR A 107 18.76 -3.17 12.17
C TYR A 107 19.64 -4.38 11.86
N ASN A 108 19.80 -4.70 10.58
CA ASN A 108 20.70 -5.74 10.13
C ASN A 108 22.14 -5.20 10.10
N HIS A 109 22.95 -5.69 11.03
CA HIS A 109 24.35 -5.31 11.21
C HIS A 109 25.34 -5.99 10.25
N THR A 110 24.86 -6.77 9.26
CA THR A 110 25.74 -7.48 8.32
C THR A 110 26.60 -6.50 7.52
N TYR A 111 27.90 -6.51 7.81
CA TYR A 111 28.92 -5.76 7.07
C TYR A 111 30.28 -6.46 7.18
N PRO A 112 31.01 -6.65 6.06
CA PRO A 112 30.55 -6.52 4.67
C PRO A 112 29.40 -7.50 4.35
N LEU A 113 28.74 -7.34 3.19
CA LEU A 113 27.65 -8.24 2.76
C LEU A 113 28.13 -9.67 2.50
N SER A 114 29.41 -9.84 2.15
CA SER A 114 30.04 -11.14 1.92
C SER A 114 31.10 -11.37 2.99
N SER A 115 31.09 -12.55 3.60
CA SER A 115 32.15 -12.94 4.55
C SER A 115 33.53 -12.90 3.86
N PRO A 116 34.57 -12.37 4.51
CA PRO A 116 35.92 -12.39 3.96
C PRO A 116 36.42 -13.81 3.72
N ILE A 117 37.17 -14.02 2.64
CA ILE A 117 37.85 -15.28 2.34
C ILE A 117 39.24 -15.24 2.97
N ILE A 118 39.51 -16.16 3.88
CA ILE A 118 40.78 -16.24 4.61
C ILE A 118 41.53 -17.50 4.15
N SER A 119 42.72 -17.33 3.58
CA SER A 119 43.56 -18.44 3.13
C SER A 119 45.03 -18.10 3.28
N ASN A 120 45.81 -18.97 3.94
CA ASN A 120 47.26 -18.81 4.12
C ASN A 120 47.69 -17.42 4.66
N GLY A 121 46.90 -16.85 5.58
CA GLY A 121 47.15 -15.53 6.15
C GLY A 121 46.79 -14.35 5.23
N ILE A 122 46.20 -14.59 4.06
CA ILE A 122 45.67 -13.58 3.15
C ILE A 122 44.18 -13.37 3.46
N TYR A 123 43.78 -12.10 3.56
CA TYR A 123 42.39 -11.69 3.80
C TYR A 123 41.83 -11.07 2.52
N SER A 124 40.87 -11.74 1.88
CA SER A 124 40.27 -11.27 0.64
C SER A 124 38.83 -10.82 0.86
N PHE A 125 38.53 -9.57 0.52
CA PHE A 125 37.24 -8.94 0.66
C PHE A 125 36.60 -8.75 -0.70
N ARG A 126 35.31 -9.08 -0.80
CA ARG A 126 34.52 -8.78 -1.99
C ARG A 126 34.33 -7.27 -2.09
N ILE A 127 34.69 -6.69 -3.23
CA ILE A 127 34.52 -5.25 -3.50
C ILE A 127 33.70 -5.04 -4.76
N ALA A 128 33.12 -3.85 -4.86
CA ALA A 128 32.51 -3.37 -6.09
C ALA A 128 32.72 -1.86 -6.22
N VAL A 129 32.75 -1.39 -7.46
CA VAL A 129 32.77 0.03 -7.80
C VAL A 129 31.63 0.31 -8.78
N ILE A 130 31.02 1.48 -8.65
CA ILE A 130 29.90 1.92 -9.47
C ILE A 130 30.34 3.07 -10.37
N ALA A 131 29.81 3.11 -11.59
CA ALA A 131 30.17 4.14 -12.56
C ALA A 131 29.16 5.29 -12.59
N ASP A 132 29.66 6.51 -12.62
CA ASP A 132 28.93 7.65 -13.14
C ASP A 132 29.38 7.91 -14.58
N LEU A 133 28.43 7.99 -15.50
CA LEU A 133 28.67 8.25 -16.93
C LEU A 133 28.23 9.66 -17.34
N ASP A 134 27.82 10.49 -16.37
CA ASP A 134 27.16 11.77 -16.61
C ASP A 134 26.00 11.59 -17.61
N THR A 135 25.90 12.53 -18.55
CA THR A 135 24.94 12.52 -19.66
C THR A 135 25.06 11.32 -20.60
N ASN A 136 26.17 10.57 -20.58
CA ASN A 136 26.35 9.37 -21.39
C ASN A 136 25.65 8.13 -20.80
N SER A 137 25.03 8.26 -19.62
CA SER A 137 24.16 7.25 -19.03
C SER A 137 22.94 6.92 -19.89
N ARG A 138 22.46 7.86 -20.73
CA ARG A 138 21.27 7.66 -21.57
C ARG A 138 21.50 6.63 -22.67
N VAL A 139 20.67 5.61 -22.71
CA VAL A 139 20.66 4.60 -23.77
C VAL A 139 20.04 5.18 -25.03
N LYS A 140 20.80 5.19 -26.14
CA LYS A 140 20.35 5.76 -27.42
C LYS A 140 19.03 5.15 -27.88
N GLY A 141 18.07 6.01 -28.24
CA GLY A 141 16.78 5.61 -28.79
C GLY A 141 15.78 5.04 -27.78
N LYS A 142 16.05 5.15 -26.47
CA LYS A 142 15.16 4.67 -25.39
C LYS A 142 15.09 5.67 -24.25
N ASP A 143 13.96 5.71 -23.53
CA ASP A 143 13.85 6.40 -22.25
C ASP A 143 14.35 5.47 -21.14
N THR A 144 15.64 5.18 -21.21
CA THR A 144 16.34 4.29 -20.29
C THR A 144 17.74 4.84 -20.09
N TRP A 145 18.18 4.83 -18.85
CA TRP A 145 19.52 5.21 -18.44
C TRP A 145 20.22 3.99 -17.85
N SER A 146 21.54 3.98 -17.95
CA SER A 146 22.35 2.87 -17.47
C SER A 146 23.65 3.32 -16.82
N SER A 147 24.08 2.53 -15.85
CA SER A 147 25.39 2.60 -15.20
C SER A 147 26.01 1.19 -15.20
N TYR A 148 27.22 1.06 -14.67
CA TYR A 148 27.97 -0.19 -14.62
C TYR A 148 28.48 -0.45 -13.21
N LEU A 149 28.25 -1.66 -12.72
CA LEU A 149 28.79 -2.19 -11.47
C LEU A 149 29.93 -3.15 -11.80
N LEU A 150 31.16 -2.80 -11.44
CA LEU A 150 32.33 -3.66 -11.59
C LEU A 150 32.66 -4.30 -10.25
N LYS A 151 32.77 -5.63 -10.22
CA LYS A 151 33.05 -6.40 -9.00
C LYS A 151 34.43 -7.03 -9.05
N GLY A 152 34.99 -7.26 -7.87
CA GLY A 152 36.32 -7.84 -7.74
C GLY A 152 36.64 -8.22 -6.30
N TYR A 153 37.92 -8.36 -6.01
CA TYR A 153 38.45 -8.65 -4.70
C TYR A 153 39.57 -7.67 -4.33
N LEU A 154 39.58 -7.28 -3.07
CA LEU A 154 40.71 -6.64 -2.42
C LEU A 154 41.34 -7.66 -1.47
N SER A 155 42.59 -8.04 -1.73
CA SER A 155 43.33 -8.99 -0.91
C SER A 155 44.43 -8.28 -0.13
N PHE A 156 44.37 -8.36 1.19
CA PHE A 156 45.38 -7.86 2.10
C PHE A 156 46.30 -8.99 2.55
N ILE A 157 47.61 -8.78 2.43
CA ILE A 157 48.66 -9.72 2.81
C ILE A 157 49.45 -9.09 3.96
N PRO A 158 49.09 -9.34 5.24
CA PRO A 158 49.71 -8.71 6.40
C PRO A 158 51.21 -8.95 6.48
N ALA A 159 51.65 -10.17 6.16
CA ALA A 159 53.07 -10.55 6.18
C ALA A 159 53.95 -9.70 5.25
N LYS A 160 53.36 -9.11 4.21
CA LYS A 160 54.03 -8.23 3.24
C LYS A 160 53.60 -6.77 3.34
N GLY A 161 52.64 -6.45 4.22
CA GLY A 161 52.00 -5.13 4.27
C GLY A 161 51.42 -4.66 2.93
N THR A 162 50.98 -5.59 2.07
CA THR A 162 50.60 -5.28 0.68
C THR A 162 49.09 -5.50 0.47
N ILE A 163 48.49 -4.65 -0.36
CA ILE A 163 47.12 -4.79 -0.84
C ILE A 163 47.16 -5.02 -2.35
N THR A 164 46.41 -6.01 -2.82
CA THR A 164 46.22 -6.28 -4.26
C THR A 164 44.76 -6.23 -4.61
N VAL A 165 44.43 -5.67 -5.78
CA VAL A 165 43.07 -5.62 -6.31
C VAL A 165 43.01 -6.45 -7.58
N SER A 166 41.99 -7.30 -7.69
CA SER A 166 41.69 -8.08 -8.89
C SER A 166 40.21 -7.94 -9.26
N TRP A 167 39.91 -7.81 -10.54
CA TRP A 167 38.55 -7.70 -11.05
C TRP A 167 38.05 -9.03 -11.59
N ASP A 168 36.73 -9.23 -11.59
CA ASP A 168 36.14 -10.45 -12.13
C ASP A 168 36.27 -10.49 -13.66
N ASP A 169 36.55 -11.66 -14.22
CA ASP A 169 36.71 -11.87 -15.67
C ASP A 169 35.42 -11.60 -16.46
N VAL A 170 34.25 -11.69 -15.82
CA VAL A 170 32.95 -11.40 -16.45
C VAL A 170 32.77 -9.90 -16.78
N GLY A 171 33.64 -9.04 -16.23
CA GLY A 171 33.63 -7.61 -16.49
C GLY A 171 32.49 -6.83 -15.81
N PRO A 172 32.27 -5.56 -16.21
CA PRO A 172 31.27 -4.71 -15.59
C PRO A 172 29.85 -5.13 -15.96
N LYS A 173 28.99 -5.20 -14.95
CA LYS A 173 27.57 -5.52 -15.10
C LYS A 173 26.75 -4.25 -15.32
N GLN A 174 25.98 -4.22 -16.40
CA GLN A 174 25.12 -3.08 -16.71
C GLN A 174 23.87 -3.06 -15.81
N LEU A 175 23.65 -1.93 -15.13
CA LEU A 175 22.44 -1.61 -14.38
C LEU A 175 21.57 -0.65 -15.19
N LYS A 176 20.25 -0.77 -15.14
CA LYS A 176 19.32 0.04 -15.94
C LYS A 176 18.12 0.53 -15.14
N SER A 177 17.67 1.73 -15.48
CA SER A 177 16.44 2.32 -14.93
C SER A 177 15.75 3.17 -16.00
N SER A 178 14.42 3.23 -15.96
CA SER A 178 13.62 4.16 -16.77
C SER A 178 13.30 5.46 -16.03
N PHE A 179 13.66 5.58 -14.75
CA PHE A 179 13.47 6.81 -14.00
C PHE A 179 14.51 7.84 -14.43
N SER A 180 14.05 9.08 -14.62
CA SER A 180 14.90 10.22 -14.93
C SER A 180 14.27 11.52 -14.44
N LEU A 181 15.09 12.54 -14.26
CA LEU A 181 14.67 13.91 -14.01
C LEU A 181 15.31 14.80 -15.07
N LYS A 182 14.47 15.52 -15.83
CA LYS A 182 14.91 16.38 -16.94
C LYS A 182 15.79 15.62 -17.96
N GLY A 183 15.46 14.35 -18.23
CA GLY A 183 16.15 13.51 -19.22
C GLY A 183 17.51 12.96 -18.78
N ARG A 184 17.84 13.05 -17.48
CA ARG A 184 19.06 12.49 -16.87
C ARG A 184 18.70 11.53 -15.73
N GLY A 185 19.48 10.48 -15.55
CA GLY A 185 19.29 9.49 -14.49
C GLY A 185 20.36 8.41 -14.55
N MET A 186 20.43 7.57 -13.52
CA MET A 186 21.51 6.59 -13.35
C MET A 186 22.91 7.21 -13.35
N GLU A 187 23.05 8.44 -12.86
CA GLU A 187 24.34 9.08 -12.61
C GLU A 187 24.71 8.81 -11.16
N LEU A 188 25.37 7.66 -10.97
CA LEU A 188 25.48 7.01 -9.67
C LEU A 188 26.75 7.44 -8.94
N SER A 189 26.60 8.26 -7.91
CA SER A 189 27.74 8.95 -7.27
C SER A 189 28.26 8.26 -6.00
N GLU A 190 27.60 7.21 -5.50
CA GLU A 190 28.00 6.51 -4.28
C GLU A 190 27.54 5.04 -4.26
N LEU A 191 28.24 4.20 -3.49
CA LEU A 191 27.93 2.80 -3.23
C LEU A 191 28.19 2.43 -1.76
N VAL A 192 27.12 2.21 -0.98
CA VAL A 192 27.22 1.94 0.47
C VAL A 192 26.43 0.70 0.89
N VAL A 193 26.88 0.03 1.94
CA VAL A 193 26.11 -1.03 2.60
C VAL A 193 25.36 -0.44 3.78
N PHE A 194 24.04 -0.58 3.79
CA PHE A 194 23.19 -0.12 4.89
C PHE A 194 22.08 -1.13 5.17
N ASN A 195 21.88 -1.49 6.44
CA ASN A 195 20.84 -2.42 6.89
C ASN A 195 20.81 -3.74 6.08
N GLY A 196 21.98 -4.31 5.81
CA GLY A 196 22.13 -5.55 5.04
C GLY A 196 21.83 -5.44 3.55
N ARG A 197 21.76 -4.23 2.97
CA ARG A 197 21.53 -3.98 1.55
C ARG A 197 22.68 -3.20 0.94
N LEU A 198 22.94 -3.43 -0.35
CA LEU A 198 23.83 -2.59 -1.16
C LEU A 198 22.99 -1.47 -1.79
N LEU A 199 23.38 -0.22 -1.53
CA LEU A 199 22.65 0.96 -2.00
C LEU A 199 23.52 1.82 -2.90
N THR A 200 22.91 2.47 -3.88
CA THR A 200 23.54 3.47 -4.75
C THR A 200 22.59 4.65 -4.98
N PHE A 201 23.13 5.80 -5.40
CA PHE A 201 22.44 7.08 -5.34
C PHE A 201 22.57 7.82 -6.66
N ASP A 202 21.44 8.18 -7.27
CA ASP A 202 21.40 8.95 -8.52
C ASP A 202 21.32 10.46 -8.21
N ASP A 203 22.40 11.19 -8.48
CA ASP A 203 22.53 12.62 -8.16
C ASP A 203 21.60 13.53 -8.97
N ARG A 204 20.94 12.98 -10.00
CA ARG A 204 20.01 13.73 -10.85
C ARG A 204 18.60 13.66 -10.32
N THR A 205 18.16 12.44 -10.04
CA THR A 205 16.79 12.18 -9.59
C THR A 205 16.64 12.30 -8.09
N GLY A 206 17.72 12.14 -7.33
CA GLY A 206 17.69 11.96 -5.88
C GLY A 206 17.22 10.57 -5.47
N LEU A 207 17.08 9.62 -6.40
CA LEU A 207 16.67 8.25 -6.07
C LEU A 207 17.83 7.48 -5.45
N VAL A 208 17.54 6.86 -4.32
CA VAL A 208 18.35 5.80 -3.73
C VAL A 208 17.85 4.47 -4.27
N TYR A 209 18.72 3.71 -4.90
CA TYR A 209 18.46 2.38 -5.41
C TYR A 209 19.06 1.32 -4.48
N ALA A 210 18.30 0.28 -4.19
CA ALA A 210 18.85 -0.97 -3.70
C ALA A 210 19.34 -1.81 -4.89
N ILE A 211 20.56 -2.35 -4.80
CA ILE A 211 21.12 -3.28 -5.77
C ILE A 211 20.91 -4.70 -5.25
N GLU A 212 20.11 -5.49 -5.96
CA GLU A 212 19.84 -6.89 -5.64
C GLU A 212 19.94 -7.73 -6.93
N HIS A 213 20.72 -8.81 -6.89
CA HIS A 213 20.94 -9.70 -8.04
C HIS A 213 21.30 -8.95 -9.33
N ASP A 214 22.15 -7.93 -9.24
CA ASP A 214 22.58 -7.09 -10.36
C ASP A 214 21.46 -6.30 -11.05
N ASN A 215 20.37 -6.05 -10.34
CA ASN A 215 19.31 -5.15 -10.74
C ASN A 215 19.19 -4.00 -9.73
N VAL A 216 18.64 -2.87 -10.17
CA VAL A 216 18.38 -1.71 -9.32
C VAL A 216 16.90 -1.57 -9.05
N TYR A 217 16.56 -1.32 -7.78
CA TYR A 217 15.18 -1.15 -7.32
C TYR A 217 15.08 0.17 -6.56
N PRO A 218 14.19 1.10 -6.95
CA PRO A 218 13.99 2.35 -6.20
C PRO A 218 13.62 2.05 -4.75
N TRP A 219 14.29 2.69 -3.80
CA TRP A 219 14.04 2.53 -2.37
C TRP A 219 13.54 3.82 -1.72
N LEU A 220 14.28 4.92 -1.87
CA LEU A 220 13.93 6.22 -1.32
C LEU A 220 14.12 7.31 -2.38
N LEU A 221 13.35 8.39 -2.28
CA LEU A 221 13.52 9.60 -3.06
C LEU A 221 13.94 10.74 -2.14
N LEU A 222 15.11 11.31 -2.38
CA LEU A 222 15.66 12.44 -1.66
C LEU A 222 15.38 13.72 -2.45
N MET A 223 14.62 14.63 -1.87
CA MET A 223 14.33 15.93 -2.48
C MET A 223 15.35 16.96 -1.99
N ASP A 224 15.67 17.93 -2.85
CA ASP A 224 16.71 18.91 -2.58
C ASP A 224 16.38 19.83 -1.38
N GLY A 225 17.44 20.38 -0.76
CA GLY A 225 17.34 21.34 0.34
C GLY A 225 16.66 20.78 1.60
N ASP A 226 15.59 21.43 2.05
CA ASP A 226 14.82 21.04 3.25
C ASP A 226 13.81 19.89 2.98
N GLY A 227 13.89 19.27 1.80
CA GLY A 227 13.01 18.20 1.37
C GLY A 227 11.71 18.66 0.72
N LYS A 228 11.47 19.97 0.59
CA LYS A 228 10.24 20.53 -0.02
C LYS A 228 10.42 21.03 -1.46
N ALA A 229 11.55 20.72 -2.10
CA ALA A 229 11.77 21.04 -3.49
C ALA A 229 10.72 20.36 -4.39
N ALA A 230 9.95 21.13 -5.16
CA ALA A 230 8.84 20.58 -5.95
C ALA A 230 9.27 19.78 -7.19
N SER A 231 10.47 20.02 -7.72
CA SER A 231 10.91 19.46 -9.02
C SER A 231 12.42 19.24 -9.14
N LYS A 232 13.13 19.17 -8.01
CA LYS A 232 14.58 18.96 -7.97
C LYS A 232 14.92 17.85 -6.97
N GLY A 233 15.52 16.78 -7.49
CA GLY A 233 16.13 15.73 -6.68
C GLY A 233 17.38 16.25 -5.97
N PHE A 234 17.66 15.69 -4.79
CA PHE A 234 18.89 15.97 -4.07
C PHE A 234 20.09 15.46 -4.85
N LYS A 235 21.10 16.32 -5.02
CA LYS A 235 22.34 15.96 -5.71
C LYS A 235 23.27 15.26 -4.72
N SER A 236 23.12 13.95 -4.57
CA SER A 236 23.95 13.15 -3.68
C SER A 236 25.36 12.95 -4.25
N GLU A 237 26.39 13.20 -3.45
CA GLU A 237 27.80 13.01 -3.80
C GLU A 237 28.51 12.01 -2.87
N TRP A 238 27.94 11.76 -1.68
CA TRP A 238 28.49 10.80 -0.71
C TRP A 238 27.40 10.25 0.21
N ALA A 239 27.66 9.08 0.79
CA ALA A 239 26.84 8.52 1.86
C ALA A 239 27.70 7.81 2.91
N THR A 240 27.24 7.86 4.17
CA THR A 240 27.89 7.14 5.27
C THR A 240 26.87 6.62 6.27
N VAL A 241 27.28 5.66 7.08
CA VAL A 241 26.41 5.04 8.09
C VAL A 241 26.98 5.33 9.47
N LYS A 242 26.15 5.91 10.34
CA LYS A 242 26.49 6.16 11.74
C LYS A 242 25.28 5.88 12.61
N ASP A 243 25.49 5.15 13.70
CA ASP A 243 24.45 4.82 14.69
C ASP A 243 23.15 4.28 14.08
N GLN A 244 23.28 3.38 13.09
CA GLN A 244 22.16 2.76 12.35
C GLN A 244 21.34 3.76 11.49
N VAL A 245 21.91 4.93 11.21
CA VAL A 245 21.34 5.96 10.34
C VAL A 245 22.19 6.11 9.10
N LEU A 246 21.54 6.11 7.93
CA LEU A 246 22.15 6.45 6.65
C LEU A 246 22.16 7.97 6.49
N TYR A 247 23.35 8.55 6.39
CA TYR A 247 23.57 9.94 6.04
C TYR A 247 23.91 10.03 4.56
N VAL A 248 23.28 10.95 3.86
CA VAL A 248 23.53 11.23 2.44
C VAL A 248 23.79 12.71 2.33
N GLY A 249 24.86 13.08 1.65
CA GLY A 249 25.23 14.48 1.46
C GLY A 249 25.68 14.77 0.03
N SER A 250 25.97 16.05 -0.18
CA SER A 250 26.49 16.64 -1.41
C SER A 250 27.86 17.26 -1.15
#